data_AF-A0A847UFM4-F1
#
_entry.id   AF-A0A847UFM4-F1
#
_cell.length_a   1.000
_cell.length_b   1.000
_cell.length_c   1.000
_cell.angle_alpha   90.00
_cell.angle_beta   90.00
_cell.angle_gamma   90.00
#
_symmetry.space_group_name_H-M   'P 1'
#
loop_
_entity.id
_entity.type
_entity.pdbx_description
1 polymer ?
#
loop_
_entity_poly.entity_id
_entity_poly.type
_entity_poly.pdbx_seq_one_letter_code
_entity_poly.pdbx_strand_id
1 'polypeptide(L)'
;MNNNLLITIHKVRTQISVYGTNIHDRRIQINNVKMTGNNKPEWEQVKENYSKYLEESKGGTGISIGEVDTGYPLRDAILQDMSVSVMRPQTARDCLITGNNEMPRMDELPPDMLVKISAEMSNILQVAITQDHLDLWECTYNLLENNSGGDDEFISADIWFNMQKLFDLVLCSSSSVGNTRKEKVLSQTDFIAGYLAYPILEGLLKRLCSNDLMEDGTVKTSGKVYNLSDGSYYDSDDSCNSLTDILYHFETEIADEALSGELERHREYIAKFGGDNVNQNSAYGLIYRWRNSIVHGQNQADVQYGISLNIICMIVWHYFDANKRIAGDWSA
;
A
#
# COMPACT_ATOMS: atom_id res chain seq x y z
N MET A 1 -33.87 5.23 -53.65
CA MET A 1 -32.68 5.69 -52.89
C MET A 1 -32.89 5.30 -51.44
N ASN A 2 -32.24 4.23 -51.00
CA ASN A 2 -32.12 3.83 -49.59
C ASN A 2 -30.80 3.05 -49.49
N ASN A 3 -29.76 3.70 -48.98
CA ASN A 3 -28.45 3.10 -48.76
C ASN A 3 -28.47 2.42 -47.38
N ASN A 4 -28.63 1.10 -47.35
CA ASN A 4 -28.36 0.31 -46.16
C ASN A 4 -26.87 -0.03 -46.12
N LEU A 5 -26.14 0.63 -45.23
CA LEU A 5 -24.74 0.35 -44.92
C LEU A 5 -24.69 -0.90 -44.02
N LEU A 6 -24.25 -2.03 -44.56
CA LEU A 6 -23.94 -3.24 -43.80
C LEU A 6 -22.52 -3.11 -43.22
N ILE A 7 -22.42 -2.90 -41.91
CA ILE A 7 -21.14 -2.95 -41.18
C ILE A 7 -20.87 -4.41 -40.80
N THR A 8 -19.93 -5.04 -41.50
CA THR A 8 -19.43 -6.39 -41.17
C THR A 8 -18.34 -6.27 -40.11
N ILE A 9 -18.63 -6.65 -38.86
CA ILE A 9 -17.63 -6.74 -37.79
C ILE A 9 -16.88 -8.07 -37.94
N HIS A 10 -15.61 -8.02 -38.34
CA HIS A 10 -14.71 -9.16 -38.30
C HIS A 10 -14.19 -9.38 -36.88
N LYS A 11 -14.64 -10.48 -36.26
CA LYS A 11 -14.17 -10.93 -34.95
C LYS A 11 -12.79 -11.59 -35.13
N VAL A 12 -11.72 -10.81 -34.99
CA VAL A 12 -10.35 -11.33 -34.98
C VAL A 12 -10.12 -12.06 -33.65
N ARG A 13 -10.10 -13.39 -33.70
CA ARG A 13 -9.62 -14.24 -32.60
C ARG A 13 -8.09 -14.27 -32.67
N THR A 14 -7.43 -13.47 -31.85
CA THR A 14 -5.99 -13.59 -31.64
C THR A 14 -5.73 -14.77 -30.71
N GLN A 15 -5.20 -15.87 -31.24
CA GLN A 15 -4.62 -16.94 -30.42
C GLN A 15 -3.28 -16.44 -29.88
N ILE A 16 -3.25 -16.09 -28.59
CA ILE A 16 -1.99 -15.89 -27.86
C ILE A 16 -1.60 -17.25 -27.28
N SER A 17 -0.55 -17.84 -27.84
CA SER A 17 0.17 -18.98 -27.27
C SER A 17 1.00 -18.48 -26.10
N VAL A 18 0.51 -18.65 -24.87
CA VAL A 18 1.29 -18.43 -23.64
C VAL A 18 2.02 -19.73 -23.33
N TYR A 19 3.35 -19.70 -23.44
CA TYR A 19 4.21 -20.74 -22.90
C TYR A 19 4.09 -20.73 -21.38
N GLY A 20 3.74 -21.88 -20.81
CA GLY A 20 3.35 -22.03 -19.42
C GLY A 20 4.47 -21.83 -18.41
N THR A 21 4.11 -21.13 -17.34
CA THR A 21 4.44 -21.52 -15.97
C THR A 21 3.12 -21.81 -15.26
N ASN A 22 2.94 -23.05 -14.80
CA ASN A 22 1.77 -23.48 -14.05
C ASN A 22 1.72 -22.74 -12.70
N ILE A 23 0.85 -21.72 -12.58
CA ILE A 23 0.53 -21.04 -11.31
C ILE A 23 -0.94 -21.26 -10.92
N HIS A 24 -1.76 -21.91 -11.76
CA HIS A 24 -3.22 -21.96 -11.59
C HIS A 24 -3.80 -23.12 -10.77
N ASP A 25 -3.06 -23.68 -9.80
CA ASP A 25 -3.63 -24.75 -8.95
C ASP A 25 -3.32 -24.58 -7.45
N ARG A 26 -3.43 -23.35 -6.94
CA ARG A 26 -3.51 -23.07 -5.50
C ARG A 26 -4.87 -22.50 -5.15
N ARG A 27 -5.90 -23.36 -5.14
CA ARG A 27 -7.07 -23.09 -4.31
C ARG A 27 -6.59 -23.01 -2.87
N ILE A 28 -6.81 -21.84 -2.26
CA ILE A 28 -6.58 -21.59 -0.85
C ILE A 28 -7.49 -22.55 -0.05
N GLN A 29 -6.95 -23.71 0.32
CA GLN A 29 -7.43 -24.43 1.49
C GLN A 29 -6.71 -23.80 2.68
N ILE A 30 -7.41 -22.92 3.40
CA ILE A 30 -6.99 -22.50 4.73
C ILE A 30 -7.05 -23.76 5.59
N ASN A 31 -5.94 -24.49 5.67
CA ASN A 31 -5.83 -25.63 6.56
C ASN A 31 -5.70 -25.07 7.98
N ASN A 32 -6.59 -25.47 8.87
CA ASN A 32 -6.49 -25.19 10.31
C ASN A 32 -5.22 -25.89 10.85
N VAL A 33 -4.08 -25.21 10.74
CA VAL A 33 -2.83 -25.63 11.38
C VAL A 33 -3.09 -25.54 12.89
N LYS A 34 -3.18 -26.70 13.54
CA LYS A 34 -3.21 -26.79 15.00
C LYS A 34 -1.85 -26.32 15.53
N MET A 35 -1.75 -25.03 15.84
CA MET A 35 -0.64 -24.42 16.56
C MET A 35 -0.57 -24.99 17.98
N THR A 36 0.27 -26.01 18.19
CA THR A 36 0.51 -26.56 19.53
C THR A 36 1.83 -26.03 20.09
N GLY A 37 1.74 -25.18 21.11
CA GLY A 37 2.78 -25.01 22.13
C GLY A 37 3.41 -23.62 22.22
N ASN A 38 2.97 -22.82 23.20
CA ASN A 38 3.74 -21.80 23.94
C ASN A 38 4.75 -20.91 23.20
N ASN A 39 4.48 -20.54 21.95
CA ASN A 39 5.25 -19.50 21.26
C ASN A 39 4.85 -18.11 21.81
N LYS A 40 5.81 -17.18 21.89
CA LYS A 40 5.55 -15.74 22.08
C LYS A 40 4.36 -15.31 21.21
N PRO A 41 3.56 -14.31 21.61
CA PRO A 41 2.57 -13.74 20.69
C PRO A 41 3.30 -13.37 19.41
N GLU A 42 2.94 -14.04 18.32
CA GLU A 42 3.65 -14.06 17.02
C GLU A 42 4.02 -12.65 16.54
N TRP A 43 3.22 -11.66 16.93
CA TRP A 43 3.45 -10.25 16.66
C TRP A 43 4.73 -9.67 17.26
N GLU A 44 5.03 -9.95 18.53
CA GLU A 44 6.23 -9.38 19.18
C GLU A 44 7.51 -9.91 18.53
N GLN A 45 7.48 -11.15 18.03
CA GLN A 45 8.59 -11.72 17.27
C GLN A 45 8.74 -11.05 15.90
N VAL A 46 7.64 -10.81 15.17
CA VAL A 46 7.68 -10.04 13.90
C VAL A 46 8.28 -8.65 14.14
N LYS A 47 7.81 -7.94 15.18
CA LYS A 47 8.29 -6.60 15.52
C LYS A 47 9.77 -6.57 15.92
N GLU A 48 10.20 -7.54 16.73
CA GLU A 48 11.60 -7.71 17.14
C GLU A 48 12.49 -7.98 15.91
N ASN A 49 12.05 -8.88 15.03
CA ASN A 49 12.74 -9.22 13.78
C ASN A 49 12.87 -7.99 12.86
N TYR A 50 11.80 -7.23 12.63
CA TYR A 50 11.85 -6.02 11.81
C TYR A 50 12.69 -4.90 12.42
N SER A 51 12.67 -4.75 13.74
CA SER A 51 13.57 -3.83 14.45
C SER A 51 15.04 -4.24 14.25
N LYS A 52 15.34 -5.53 14.37
CA LYS A 52 16.67 -6.08 14.12
C LYS A 52 17.11 -5.88 12.66
N TYR A 53 16.22 -6.09 11.69
CA TYR A 53 16.48 -5.80 10.27
C TYR A 53 16.93 -4.35 10.07
N LEU A 54 16.23 -3.39 10.67
CA LEU A 54 16.58 -1.96 10.58
C LEU A 54 17.92 -1.66 11.25
N GLU A 55 18.20 -2.20 12.44
CA GLU A 55 19.48 -2.00 13.12
C GLU A 55 20.66 -2.60 12.34
N GLU A 56 20.52 -3.82 11.81
CA GLU A 56 21.57 -4.46 11.00
C GLU A 56 21.80 -3.74 9.68
N SER A 57 20.74 -3.15 9.11
CA SER A 57 20.84 -2.32 7.90
C SER A 57 21.64 -1.04 8.13
N LYS A 58 21.71 -0.53 9.38
CA LYS A 58 22.54 0.65 9.69
C LYS A 58 24.04 0.42 9.57
N GLY A 59 24.49 -0.81 9.83
CA GLY A 59 25.91 -1.19 9.83
C GLY A 59 26.36 -1.90 8.55
N GLY A 60 25.43 -2.18 7.62
CA GLY A 60 25.72 -2.84 6.36
C GLY A 60 26.30 -1.87 5.33
N THR A 61 27.62 -1.82 5.25
CA THR A 61 28.49 -0.93 4.44
C THR A 61 28.32 -1.03 2.91
N GLY A 62 27.13 -1.28 2.38
CA GLY A 62 26.91 -1.66 0.97
C GLY A 62 26.27 -0.60 0.07
N ILE A 63 25.61 0.42 0.64
CA ILE A 63 24.82 1.38 -0.13
C ILE A 63 25.20 2.80 0.27
N SER A 64 26.15 3.37 -0.48
CA SER A 64 26.50 4.78 -0.35
C SER A 64 25.63 5.63 -1.27
N ILE A 65 24.98 6.65 -0.72
CA ILE A 65 24.35 7.71 -1.51
C ILE A 65 25.40 8.81 -1.65
N GLY A 66 26.07 8.84 -2.81
CA GLY A 66 27.27 9.66 -3.00
C GLY A 66 28.43 9.14 -2.13
N GLU A 67 29.05 10.04 -1.36
CA GLU A 67 30.18 9.72 -0.46
C GLU A 67 29.75 9.43 0.99
N VAL A 68 28.44 9.49 1.30
CA VAL A 68 27.92 9.31 2.65
C VAL A 68 27.43 7.88 2.82
N ASP A 69 28.06 7.16 3.75
CA ASP A 69 27.56 5.88 4.26
C ASP A 69 26.33 6.17 5.13
N THR A 70 25.17 5.67 4.71
CA THR A 70 23.92 5.87 5.44
C THR A 70 23.26 4.54 5.77
N GLY A 71 22.79 4.45 7.01
CA GLY A 71 22.01 3.31 7.46
C GLY A 71 20.58 3.23 6.92
N TYR A 72 20.09 4.30 6.29
CA TYR A 72 18.72 4.39 5.78
C TYR A 72 18.71 5.03 4.39
N PRO A 73 19.19 4.32 3.35
CA PRO A 73 19.42 4.89 2.04
C PRO A 73 18.16 5.52 1.44
N LEU A 74 17.01 4.84 1.49
CA LEU A 74 15.81 5.41 0.87
C LEU A 74 15.26 6.62 1.61
N ARG A 75 15.33 6.61 2.95
CA ARG A 75 14.98 7.79 3.75
C ARG A 75 15.87 8.98 3.38
N ASP A 76 17.17 8.76 3.33
CA ASP A 76 18.14 9.82 3.06
C ASP A 76 18.07 10.31 1.61
N ALA A 77 17.76 9.41 0.67
CA ALA A 77 17.44 9.76 -0.71
C ALA A 77 16.28 10.76 -0.79
N ILE A 78 15.19 10.48 -0.07
CA ILE A 78 14.02 11.37 0.00
C ILE A 78 14.40 12.72 0.62
N LEU A 79 15.19 12.73 1.71
CA LEU A 79 15.63 13.96 2.37
C LEU A 79 16.55 14.81 1.49
N GLN A 80 17.31 14.19 0.60
CA GLN A 80 18.24 14.85 -0.32
C GLN A 80 17.65 15.13 -1.71
N ASP A 81 16.38 14.78 -1.94
CA ASP A 81 15.71 14.87 -3.25
C ASP A 81 16.50 14.12 -4.35
N MET A 82 17.05 12.96 -3.99
CA MET A 82 17.83 12.09 -4.87
C MET A 82 17.00 10.88 -5.30
N SER A 83 17.05 10.53 -6.59
CA SER A 83 16.56 9.23 -7.05
C SER A 83 17.57 8.16 -6.67
N VAL A 84 17.06 7.07 -6.10
CA VAL A 84 17.86 5.91 -5.72
C VAL A 84 17.15 4.69 -6.29
N SER A 85 17.82 4.02 -7.22
CA SER A 85 17.36 2.73 -7.72
C SER A 85 17.09 1.81 -6.54
N VAL A 86 15.87 1.25 -6.50
CA VAL A 86 15.42 0.34 -5.45
C VAL A 86 16.41 -0.81 -5.33
N MET A 87 17.34 -0.69 -4.39
CA MET A 87 18.27 -1.76 -4.07
C MET A 87 17.54 -2.73 -3.14
N ARG A 88 17.69 -4.02 -3.41
CA ARG A 88 17.25 -5.09 -2.51
C ARG A 88 18.48 -5.55 -1.72
N PRO A 89 18.82 -4.90 -0.60
CA PRO A 89 19.91 -5.38 0.24
C PRO A 89 19.64 -6.83 0.64
N GLN A 90 20.64 -7.69 0.49
CA GLN A 90 20.54 -9.10 0.87
C GLN A 90 20.89 -9.33 2.35
N THR A 91 21.31 -8.29 3.06
CA THR A 91 21.66 -8.34 4.48
C THR A 91 20.41 -8.53 5.34
N ALA A 92 20.57 -9.23 6.47
CA ALA A 92 19.52 -9.45 7.47
C ALA A 92 18.23 -10.10 6.91
N ARG A 93 18.32 -10.87 5.82
CA ARG A 93 17.14 -11.51 5.21
C ARG A 93 16.43 -12.46 6.18
N ASP A 94 17.17 -13.10 7.08
CA ASP A 94 16.66 -13.94 8.17
C ASP A 94 15.82 -13.17 9.21
N CYS A 95 15.89 -11.85 9.22
CA CYS A 95 15.03 -10.97 10.02
C CYS A 95 13.71 -10.63 9.32
N LEU A 96 13.50 -11.05 8.08
CA LEU A 96 12.23 -10.88 7.36
C LEU A 96 11.42 -12.17 7.42
N ILE A 97 10.09 -12.07 7.37
CA ILE A 97 9.19 -13.23 7.38
C ILE A 97 9.56 -14.18 6.23
N THR A 98 9.78 -13.62 5.04
CA THR A 98 10.15 -14.38 3.83
C THR A 98 11.52 -15.04 3.87
N GLY A 99 12.39 -14.64 4.80
CA GLY A 99 13.70 -15.25 4.99
C GLY A 99 13.82 -16.10 6.25
N ASN A 100 12.80 -16.11 7.11
CA ASN A 100 12.79 -16.83 8.36
C ASN A 100 11.87 -18.06 8.28
N ASN A 101 12.46 -19.24 8.11
CA ASN A 101 11.72 -20.51 8.01
C ASN A 101 11.00 -20.93 9.31
N GLU A 102 11.26 -20.24 10.42
CA GLU A 102 10.55 -20.47 11.69
C GLU A 102 9.27 -19.63 11.79
N MET A 103 9.08 -18.66 10.90
CA MET A 103 7.89 -17.82 10.85
C MET A 103 6.85 -18.39 9.87
N PRO A 104 5.54 -18.25 10.15
CA PRO A 104 4.50 -18.52 9.17
C PRO A 104 4.66 -17.63 7.93
N ARG A 105 4.19 -18.11 6.79
CA ARG A 105 4.18 -17.31 5.56
C ARG A 105 3.19 -16.16 5.68
N MET A 106 3.38 -15.09 4.90
CA MET A 106 2.50 -13.92 4.93
C MET A 106 1.03 -14.27 4.68
N ASP A 107 0.75 -15.24 3.79
CA ASP A 107 -0.60 -15.74 3.46
C ASP A 107 -1.21 -16.66 4.53
N GLU A 108 -0.44 -17.02 5.55
CA GLU A 108 -0.85 -17.85 6.69
C GLU A 108 -1.15 -17.01 7.94
N LEU A 109 -0.83 -15.72 7.91
CA LEU A 109 -1.04 -14.81 9.02
C LEU A 109 -2.50 -14.38 9.19
N PRO A 110 -2.95 -14.15 10.44
CA PRO A 110 -4.30 -13.64 10.67
C PRO A 110 -4.43 -12.19 10.17
N PRO A 111 -5.63 -11.76 9.74
CA PRO A 111 -5.86 -10.41 9.22
C PRO A 111 -5.40 -9.28 10.14
N ASP A 112 -5.60 -9.39 11.46
CA ASP A 112 -5.18 -8.36 12.41
C ASP A 112 -3.67 -8.18 12.46
N MET A 113 -2.90 -9.24 12.16
CA MET A 113 -1.46 -9.17 12.02
C MET A 113 -1.06 -8.49 10.71
N LEU A 114 -1.78 -8.73 9.61
CA LEU A 114 -1.52 -8.08 8.33
C LEU A 114 -1.76 -6.56 8.38
N VAL A 115 -2.75 -6.11 9.17
CA VAL A 115 -2.94 -4.68 9.49
C VAL A 115 -1.69 -4.11 10.16
N LYS A 116 -1.17 -4.78 11.21
CA LYS A 116 0.02 -4.34 11.97
C LYS A 116 1.30 -4.38 11.14
N ILE A 117 1.48 -5.43 10.33
CA ILE A 117 2.61 -5.58 9.40
C ILE A 117 2.61 -4.44 8.39
N SER A 118 1.44 -4.01 7.90
CA SER A 118 1.35 -2.88 6.97
C SER A 118 1.98 -1.61 7.55
N ALA A 119 1.82 -1.33 8.85
CA ALA A 119 2.52 -0.24 9.52
C ALA A 119 4.04 -0.45 9.52
N GLU A 120 4.52 -1.61 9.97
CA GLU A 120 5.95 -1.89 10.04
C GLU A 120 6.65 -1.89 8.67
N MET A 121 5.96 -2.31 7.61
CA MET A 121 6.49 -2.23 6.25
C MET A 121 6.89 -0.79 5.90
N SER A 122 6.10 0.22 6.30
CA SER A 122 6.46 1.62 6.08
C SER A 122 7.70 2.07 6.87
N ASN A 123 7.99 1.45 8.02
CA ASN A 123 9.23 1.66 8.74
C ASN A 123 10.43 1.04 7.98
N ILE A 124 10.24 -0.15 7.40
CA ILE A 124 11.24 -0.87 6.59
C ILE A 124 11.55 -0.14 5.28
N LEU A 125 10.59 0.59 4.70
CA LEU A 125 10.81 1.42 3.50
C LEU A 125 11.91 2.48 3.66
N GLN A 126 12.38 2.78 4.88
CA GLN A 126 13.58 3.60 5.07
C GLN A 126 14.84 2.96 4.47
N VAL A 127 14.85 1.64 4.32
CA VAL A 127 15.96 0.83 3.82
C VAL A 127 15.71 0.33 2.40
N ALA A 128 14.61 -0.41 2.18
CA ALA A 128 14.29 -1.01 0.89
C ALA A 128 12.82 -1.44 0.78
N ILE A 129 12.35 -1.62 -0.46
CA ILE A 129 11.19 -2.50 -0.74
C ILE A 129 11.70 -3.95 -0.67
N THR A 130 11.24 -4.69 0.33
CA THR A 130 11.67 -6.08 0.61
C THR A 130 10.72 -7.10 -0.01
N GLN A 131 11.07 -8.39 0.07
CA GLN A 131 10.16 -9.46 -0.35
C GLN A 131 8.89 -9.51 0.52
N ASP A 132 8.99 -9.18 1.82
CA ASP A 132 7.80 -9.08 2.70
C ASP A 132 6.79 -8.04 2.21
N HIS A 133 7.25 -6.93 1.59
CA HIS A 133 6.33 -5.96 0.97
C HIS A 133 5.58 -6.61 -0.19
N LEU A 134 6.30 -7.29 -1.09
CA LEU A 134 5.71 -7.95 -2.25
C LEU A 134 4.72 -9.03 -1.83
N ASP A 135 5.05 -9.82 -0.81
CA ASP A 135 4.18 -10.85 -0.27
C ASP A 135 2.92 -10.24 0.39
N LEU A 136 3.04 -9.14 1.15
CA LEU A 136 1.88 -8.42 1.71
C LEU A 136 0.99 -7.86 0.60
N TRP A 137 1.58 -7.27 -0.43
CA TRP A 137 0.85 -6.72 -1.58
C TRP A 137 0.18 -7.82 -2.40
N GLU A 138 0.82 -8.97 -2.58
CA GLU A 138 0.25 -10.15 -3.23
C GLU A 138 -0.89 -10.74 -2.40
N CYS A 139 -0.76 -10.83 -1.07
CA CYS A 139 -1.84 -11.25 -0.19
C CYS A 139 -3.06 -10.32 -0.32
N THR A 140 -2.81 -9.01 -0.36
CA THR A 140 -3.87 -7.99 -0.54
C THR A 140 -4.50 -8.08 -1.93
N TYR A 141 -3.71 -8.29 -2.98
CA TYR A 141 -4.22 -8.54 -4.34
C TYR A 141 -5.11 -9.78 -4.38
N ASN A 142 -4.65 -10.91 -3.83
CA ASN A 142 -5.40 -12.16 -3.81
C ASN A 142 -6.70 -12.01 -3.02
N LEU A 143 -6.69 -11.23 -1.94
CA LEU A 143 -7.89 -10.87 -1.21
C LEU A 143 -8.87 -10.10 -2.10
N LEU A 144 -8.38 -9.10 -2.84
CA LEU A 144 -9.20 -8.31 -3.77
C LEU A 144 -9.70 -9.13 -4.97
N GLU A 145 -8.95 -10.14 -5.43
CA GLU A 145 -9.36 -10.98 -6.55
C GLU A 145 -10.44 -11.99 -6.14
N ASN A 146 -10.30 -12.60 -4.95
CA ASN A 146 -11.20 -13.65 -4.48
C ASN A 146 -12.55 -13.13 -3.96
N ASN A 147 -12.62 -11.85 -3.58
CA ASN A 147 -13.85 -11.22 -3.15
C ASN A 147 -14.35 -10.33 -4.27
N SER A 148 -14.98 -10.90 -5.29
CA SER A 148 -15.58 -10.10 -6.38
C SER A 148 -16.46 -9.00 -5.78
N GLY A 149 -16.04 -7.73 -5.91
CA GLY A 149 -16.58 -6.53 -5.24
C GLY A 149 -18.03 -6.17 -5.61
N GLY A 150 -18.92 -7.16 -5.58
CA GLY A 150 -20.31 -7.08 -6.02
C GLY A 150 -21.28 -6.61 -4.94
N ASP A 151 -20.98 -6.83 -3.66
CA ASP A 151 -21.92 -6.51 -2.57
C ASP A 151 -21.25 -5.88 -1.33
N ASP A 152 -19.94 -5.63 -1.35
CA ASP A 152 -19.24 -5.07 -0.19
C ASP A 152 -19.47 -3.55 -0.12
N GLU A 153 -20.31 -3.09 0.81
CA GLU A 153 -20.77 -1.70 0.86
C GLU A 153 -19.64 -0.67 1.05
N PHE A 154 -18.47 -1.09 1.55
CA PHE A 154 -17.41 -0.17 1.98
C PHE A 154 -16.44 0.27 0.87
N ILE A 155 -16.27 -0.50 -0.21
CA ILE A 155 -15.42 -0.11 -1.37
C ILE A 155 -16.27 -0.09 -2.65
N SER A 156 -16.22 1.02 -3.39
CA SER A 156 -16.90 1.07 -4.70
C SER A 156 -16.19 0.18 -5.73
N ALA A 157 -16.95 -0.36 -6.69
CA ALA A 157 -16.39 -1.21 -7.75
C ALA A 157 -15.24 -0.53 -8.54
N ASP A 158 -15.29 0.80 -8.71
CA ASP A 158 -14.24 1.56 -9.39
C ASP A 158 -12.96 1.64 -8.55
N ILE A 159 -13.08 1.92 -7.24
CA ILE A 159 -11.92 1.92 -6.34
C ILE A 159 -11.33 0.51 -6.26
N TRP A 160 -12.18 -0.52 -6.18
CA TRP A 160 -11.79 -1.92 -6.19
C TRP A 160 -10.95 -2.27 -7.43
N PHE A 161 -11.49 -1.97 -8.61
CA PHE A 161 -10.83 -2.21 -9.88
C PHE A 161 -9.49 -1.48 -9.95
N ASN A 162 -9.43 -0.21 -9.54
CA ASN A 162 -8.21 0.56 -9.56
C ASN A 162 -7.16 0.03 -8.59
N MET A 163 -7.55 -0.43 -7.40
CA MET A 163 -6.64 -1.11 -6.46
C MET A 163 -6.06 -2.38 -7.08
N GLN A 164 -6.88 -3.24 -7.69
CA GLN A 164 -6.39 -4.43 -8.39
C GLN A 164 -5.36 -4.07 -9.47
N LYS A 165 -5.61 -3.02 -10.26
CA LYS A 165 -4.66 -2.55 -11.29
C LYS A 165 -3.38 -1.98 -10.71
N LEU A 166 -3.46 -1.29 -9.57
CA LEU A 166 -2.28 -0.82 -8.85
C LEU A 166 -1.43 -2.00 -8.34
N PHE A 167 -2.06 -3.02 -7.75
CA PHE A 167 -1.36 -4.20 -7.28
C PHE A 167 -0.77 -5.02 -8.43
N ASP A 168 -1.51 -5.24 -9.52
CA ASP A 168 -1.00 -5.83 -10.77
C ASP A 168 0.29 -5.13 -11.21
N LEU A 169 0.29 -3.79 -11.19
CA LEU A 169 1.41 -2.98 -11.65
C LEU A 169 2.66 -3.13 -10.77
N VAL A 170 2.52 -3.09 -9.44
CA VAL A 170 3.67 -3.19 -8.52
C VAL A 170 4.19 -4.62 -8.36
N LEU A 171 3.33 -5.62 -8.60
CA LEU A 171 3.70 -7.04 -8.58
C LEU A 171 4.26 -7.51 -9.94
N CYS A 172 4.11 -6.73 -11.00
CA CYS A 172 4.72 -7.02 -12.29
C CYS A 172 6.26 -6.93 -12.20
N SER A 173 6.93 -8.08 -12.28
CA SER A 173 8.38 -8.11 -12.40
C SER A 173 8.83 -7.70 -13.81
N SER A 174 9.79 -6.78 -13.92
CA SER A 174 10.51 -6.47 -15.16
C SER A 174 11.55 -7.55 -15.48
N SER A 175 11.09 -8.76 -15.81
CA SER A 175 11.99 -9.89 -16.13
C SER A 175 12.54 -9.85 -17.57
N SER A 176 12.20 -8.84 -18.37
CA SER A 176 12.55 -8.78 -19.79
C SER A 176 13.56 -7.66 -20.09
N VAL A 177 14.72 -8.05 -20.65
CA VAL A 177 15.89 -7.21 -20.97
C VAL A 177 15.86 -6.72 -22.43
N GLY A 178 14.72 -6.22 -22.87
CA GLY A 178 14.49 -5.79 -24.24
C GLY A 178 14.10 -4.33 -24.33
N ASN A 179 14.30 -3.77 -25.52
CA ASN A 179 14.06 -2.36 -25.81
C ASN A 179 12.64 -2.09 -26.33
N THR A 180 11.70 -3.02 -26.16
CA THR A 180 10.33 -2.81 -26.64
C THR A 180 9.62 -1.75 -25.79
N ARG A 181 8.59 -1.11 -26.36
CA ARG A 181 7.79 -0.11 -25.64
C ARG A 181 7.16 -0.68 -24.36
N LYS A 182 6.75 -1.96 -24.38
CA LYS A 182 6.20 -2.66 -23.21
C LYS A 182 7.22 -2.69 -22.07
N GLU A 183 8.47 -2.98 -22.39
CA GLU A 183 9.53 -3.14 -21.40
C GLU A 183 9.91 -1.81 -20.78
N LYS A 184 9.88 -0.73 -21.56
CA LYS A 184 10.03 0.64 -21.04
C LYS A 184 8.93 1.02 -20.05
N VAL A 185 7.69 0.61 -20.29
CA VAL A 185 6.58 0.81 -19.35
C VAL A 185 6.80 -0.02 -18.09
N LEU A 186 7.20 -1.29 -18.24
CA LEU A 186 7.48 -2.18 -17.11
C LEU A 186 8.71 -1.75 -16.29
N SER A 187 9.66 -1.01 -16.88
CA SER A 187 10.77 -0.41 -16.14
C SER A 187 10.39 0.88 -15.39
N GLN A 188 9.15 1.35 -15.55
CA GLN A 188 8.62 2.57 -14.92
C GLN A 188 7.43 2.26 -14.01
N THR A 189 7.25 1.00 -13.59
CA THR A 189 6.14 0.57 -12.75
C THR A 189 6.05 1.37 -11.46
N ASP A 190 7.17 1.62 -10.78
CA ASP A 190 7.25 2.41 -9.55
C ASP A 190 6.75 3.85 -9.75
N PHE A 191 7.21 4.48 -10.83
CA PHE A 191 6.78 5.82 -11.21
C PHE A 191 5.28 5.89 -11.53
N ILE A 192 4.79 4.94 -12.31
CA ILE A 192 3.36 4.85 -12.67
C ILE A 192 2.53 4.53 -11.42
N ALA A 193 3.02 3.67 -10.52
CA ALA A 193 2.37 3.34 -9.26
C ALA A 193 2.21 4.58 -8.40
N GLY A 194 3.20 5.48 -8.38
CA GLY A 194 3.07 6.80 -7.74
C GLY A 194 1.87 7.62 -8.24
N TYR A 195 1.59 7.64 -9.54
CA TYR A 195 0.42 8.34 -10.09
C TYR A 195 -0.92 7.70 -9.72
N LEU A 196 -0.93 6.40 -9.42
CA LEU A 196 -2.14 5.65 -9.12
C LEU A 196 -2.41 5.55 -7.61
N ALA A 197 -1.36 5.34 -6.80
CA ALA A 197 -1.48 5.07 -5.38
C ALA A 197 -2.17 6.21 -4.61
N TYR A 198 -1.77 7.47 -4.85
CA TYR A 198 -2.37 8.61 -4.15
C TYR A 198 -3.85 8.85 -4.48
N PRO A 199 -4.29 8.93 -5.75
CA PRO A 199 -5.72 9.11 -6.05
C PRO A 199 -6.57 7.91 -5.63
N ILE A 200 -6.02 6.68 -5.66
CA ILE A 200 -6.71 5.49 -5.14
C ILE A 200 -6.90 5.59 -3.63
N LEU A 201 -5.86 5.96 -2.88
CA LEU A 201 -5.97 6.18 -1.44
C LEU A 201 -6.96 7.31 -1.12
N GLU A 202 -6.89 8.44 -1.85
CA GLU A 202 -7.83 9.55 -1.71
C GLU A 202 -9.28 9.10 -1.93
N GLY A 203 -9.54 8.36 -3.02
CA GLY A 203 -10.87 7.84 -3.33
C GLY A 203 -11.38 6.85 -2.28
N LEU A 204 -10.51 5.93 -1.81
CA LEU A 204 -10.81 5.00 -0.73
C LEU A 204 -11.22 5.73 0.55
N LEU A 205 -10.44 6.74 0.97
CA LEU A 205 -10.74 7.50 2.18
C LEU A 205 -12.02 8.34 2.03
N LYS A 206 -12.23 9.01 0.90
CA LYS A 206 -13.48 9.75 0.63
C LYS A 206 -14.71 8.84 0.71
N ARG A 207 -14.58 7.61 0.22
CA ARG A 207 -15.66 6.60 0.32
C ARG A 207 -15.92 6.20 1.78
N LEU A 208 -14.89 5.96 2.57
CA LEU A 208 -15.01 5.60 3.98
C LEU A 208 -15.53 6.77 4.84
N CYS A 209 -15.14 8.00 4.50
CA CYS A 209 -15.63 9.23 5.09
C CYS A 209 -16.95 9.72 4.46
N SER A 210 -17.70 8.84 3.78
CA SER A 210 -18.86 9.27 2.99
C SER A 210 -20.01 9.85 3.81
N ASN A 211 -20.01 9.72 5.14
CA ASN A 211 -20.96 10.46 5.98
C ASN A 211 -20.68 11.96 6.03
N ASP A 212 -19.41 12.36 5.86
CA ASP A 212 -18.95 13.74 5.95
C ASP A 212 -18.58 14.33 4.59
N LEU A 213 -18.11 13.51 3.66
CA LEU A 213 -17.57 13.92 2.37
C LEU A 213 -18.33 13.31 1.18
N MET A 214 -18.48 14.10 0.13
CA MET A 214 -18.85 13.66 -1.20
C MET A 214 -17.62 13.11 -1.94
N GLU A 215 -17.82 12.34 -3.01
CA GLU A 215 -16.73 11.75 -3.79
C GLU A 215 -15.84 12.79 -4.48
N ASP A 216 -16.38 13.97 -4.79
CA ASP A 216 -15.64 15.11 -5.34
C ASP A 216 -14.88 15.91 -4.26
N GLY A 217 -15.00 15.53 -2.99
CA GLY A 217 -14.37 16.21 -1.85
C GLY A 217 -15.21 17.34 -1.24
N THR A 218 -16.43 17.59 -1.72
CA THR A 218 -17.33 18.56 -1.07
C THR A 218 -17.82 18.01 0.28
N VAL A 219 -17.73 18.83 1.33
CA VAL A 219 -18.23 18.48 2.67
C VAL A 219 -19.77 18.58 2.68
N LYS A 220 -20.40 17.51 3.16
CA LYS A 220 -21.87 17.41 3.26
C LYS A 220 -22.38 18.39 4.31
N THR A 221 -23.66 18.77 4.20
CA THR A 221 -24.30 19.72 5.12
C THR A 221 -24.21 19.32 6.61
N SER A 222 -24.19 18.02 6.90
CA SER A 222 -24.03 17.49 8.27
C SER A 222 -22.58 17.15 8.64
N GLY A 223 -21.68 17.16 7.66
CA GLY A 223 -20.29 16.76 7.81
C GLY A 223 -19.41 17.90 8.27
N LYS A 224 -18.22 17.53 8.75
CA LYS A 224 -17.11 18.44 9.01
C LYS A 224 -15.81 17.68 8.83
N VAL A 225 -14.76 18.35 8.37
CA VAL A 225 -13.42 17.76 8.24
C VAL A 225 -12.42 18.72 8.86
N TYR A 226 -11.55 18.21 9.73
CA TYR A 226 -10.56 19.06 10.39
C TYR A 226 -9.45 19.48 9.42
N ASN A 227 -9.16 20.78 9.37
CA ASN A 227 -8.09 21.35 8.57
C ASN A 227 -6.83 21.49 9.43
N LEU A 228 -5.82 20.67 9.17
CA LEU A 228 -4.57 20.66 9.93
C LEU A 228 -3.74 21.93 9.73
N SER A 229 -3.92 22.65 8.62
CA SER A 229 -3.07 23.80 8.28
C SER A 229 -3.36 25.04 9.13
N ASP A 230 -4.63 25.27 9.48
CA ASP A 230 -5.07 26.46 10.23
C ASP A 230 -5.85 26.12 11.51
N GLY A 231 -6.13 24.84 11.77
CA GLY A 231 -6.87 24.37 12.92
C GLY A 231 -8.38 24.64 12.86
N SER A 232 -8.89 25.00 11.67
CA SER A 232 -10.32 25.17 11.42
C SER A 232 -10.98 23.85 10.97
N TYR A 233 -12.26 23.92 10.61
CA TYR A 233 -12.97 22.81 9.97
C TYR A 233 -13.42 23.28 8.59
N TYR A 234 -13.29 22.40 7.60
CA TYR A 234 -14.13 22.46 6.41
C TYR A 234 -15.55 22.10 6.83
N ASP A 235 -16.53 22.94 6.47
CA ASP A 235 -17.94 22.73 6.79
C ASP A 235 -18.82 22.73 5.52
N SER A 236 -20.15 22.80 5.66
CA SER A 236 -21.11 22.62 4.56
C SER A 236 -20.71 23.40 3.31
N ASP A 237 -20.62 22.68 2.19
CA ASP A 237 -20.30 23.20 0.86
C ASP A 237 -18.83 23.63 0.65
N ASP A 238 -17.97 23.51 1.67
CA ASP A 238 -16.52 23.61 1.48
C ASP A 238 -15.99 22.41 0.68
N SER A 239 -14.84 22.61 0.03
CA SER A 239 -14.16 21.56 -0.73
C SER A 239 -12.87 21.14 -0.02
N CYS A 240 -12.87 19.91 0.50
CA CYS A 240 -11.68 19.26 1.06
C CYS A 240 -11.07 18.29 0.02
N ASN A 241 -9.98 18.72 -0.61
CA ASN A 241 -9.17 17.92 -1.53
C ASN A 241 -7.74 17.66 -1.02
N SER A 242 -7.52 17.94 0.26
CA SER A 242 -6.26 17.71 0.93
C SER A 242 -6.22 16.27 1.45
N LEU A 243 -5.43 15.42 0.78
CA LEU A 243 -5.23 14.03 1.23
C LEU A 243 -4.74 13.96 2.68
N THR A 244 -3.96 14.96 3.14
CA THR A 244 -3.52 15.11 4.52
C THR A 244 -4.69 15.20 5.49
N ASP A 245 -5.63 16.11 5.21
CA ASP A 245 -6.76 16.40 6.11
C ASP A 245 -7.78 15.27 6.09
N ILE A 246 -8.03 14.68 4.91
CA ILE A 246 -8.92 13.52 4.77
C ILE A 246 -8.37 12.31 5.54
N LEU A 247 -7.06 12.02 5.42
CA LEU A 247 -6.44 10.89 6.11
C LEU A 247 -6.41 11.09 7.63
N TYR A 248 -6.14 12.32 8.09
CA TYR A 248 -6.22 12.65 9.52
C TYR A 248 -7.64 12.53 10.07
N HIS A 249 -8.64 13.08 9.36
CA HIS A 249 -10.05 12.95 9.73
C HIS A 249 -10.49 11.49 9.78
N PHE A 250 -10.07 10.68 8.81
CA PHE A 250 -10.32 9.24 8.83
C PHE A 250 -9.72 8.58 10.08
N GLU A 251 -8.46 8.85 10.40
CA GLU A 251 -7.78 8.30 11.60
C GLU A 251 -8.49 8.69 12.90
N THR A 252 -8.95 9.94 13.03
CA THR A 252 -9.43 10.48 14.32
C THR A 252 -10.94 10.35 14.52
N GLU A 253 -11.74 10.37 13.45
CA GLU A 253 -13.20 10.43 13.55
C GLU A 253 -13.91 9.19 13.00
N ILE A 254 -13.28 8.44 12.08
CA ILE A 254 -13.93 7.33 11.36
C ILE A 254 -13.37 5.96 11.75
N ALA A 255 -12.05 5.84 11.85
CA ALA A 255 -11.38 4.59 12.20
C ALA A 255 -11.73 4.18 13.64
N ASP A 256 -11.90 2.88 13.87
CA ASP A 256 -12.03 2.36 15.24
C ASP A 256 -10.69 2.46 16.00
N GLU A 257 -10.72 2.22 17.31
CA GLU A 257 -9.53 2.35 18.17
C GLU A 257 -8.36 1.48 17.69
N ALA A 258 -8.64 0.29 17.14
CA ALA A 258 -7.62 -0.61 16.66
C ALA A 258 -6.94 -0.09 15.39
N LEU A 259 -7.71 0.30 14.37
CA LEU A 259 -7.15 0.85 13.13
C LEU A 259 -6.50 2.22 13.38
N SER A 260 -7.12 3.07 14.21
CA SER A 260 -6.59 4.39 14.57
C SER A 260 -5.20 4.27 15.20
N GLY A 261 -5.00 3.32 16.14
CA GLY A 261 -3.69 3.08 16.74
C GLY A 261 -2.62 2.55 15.77
N GLU A 262 -3.02 1.79 14.74
CA GLU A 262 -2.10 1.34 13.68
C GLU A 262 -1.76 2.46 12.69
N LEU A 263 -2.74 3.31 12.35
CA LEU A 263 -2.53 4.52 11.54
C LEU A 263 -1.64 5.53 12.26
N GLU A 264 -1.85 5.75 13.56
CA GLU A 264 -1.01 6.60 14.40
C GLU A 264 0.46 6.12 14.36
N ARG A 265 0.69 4.82 14.55
CA ARG A 265 2.03 4.23 14.45
C ARG A 265 2.62 4.38 13.04
N HIS A 266 1.82 4.16 12.01
CA HIS A 266 2.25 4.37 10.64
C HIS A 266 2.62 5.84 10.38
N ARG A 267 1.87 6.78 10.97
CA ARG A 267 2.15 8.22 10.93
C ARG A 267 3.48 8.57 11.62
N GLU A 268 3.83 7.91 12.72
CA GLU A 268 5.17 8.00 13.33
C GLU A 268 6.28 7.54 12.37
N TYR A 269 6.06 6.45 11.64
CA TYR A 269 7.04 5.96 10.65
C TYR A 269 7.18 6.90 9.46
N ILE A 270 6.08 7.50 9.00
CA ILE A 270 6.12 8.53 7.94
C ILE A 270 6.95 9.74 8.39
N ALA A 271 6.84 10.17 9.65
CA ALA A 271 7.59 11.31 10.19
C ALA A 271 9.11 11.14 10.01
N LYS A 272 9.62 9.90 10.08
CA LYS A 272 11.05 9.59 9.89
C LYS A 272 11.56 9.99 8.51
N PHE A 273 10.71 10.03 7.48
CA PHE A 273 11.08 10.47 6.13
C PHE A 273 11.14 11.99 5.99
N GLY A 274 10.65 12.76 6.96
CA GLY A 274 10.69 14.22 6.94
C GLY A 274 11.86 14.85 7.71
N GLY A 275 12.68 14.03 8.38
CA GLY A 275 13.78 14.49 9.21
C GLY A 275 13.31 15.27 10.43
N ASP A 276 14.22 16.03 11.04
CA ASP A 276 13.97 16.73 12.33
C ASP A 276 12.86 17.80 12.27
N ASN A 277 12.45 18.22 11.08
CA ASN A 277 11.45 19.27 10.88
C ASN A 277 10.01 18.73 10.76
N VAL A 278 9.83 17.42 10.73
CA VAL A 278 8.51 16.79 10.64
C VAL A 278 8.26 15.99 11.90
N ASN A 279 7.18 16.34 12.59
CA ASN A 279 6.69 15.56 13.71
C ASN A 279 5.53 14.67 13.24
N GLN A 280 5.12 13.75 14.09
CA GLN A 280 3.99 12.84 13.82
C GLN A 280 2.70 13.58 13.42
N ASN A 281 2.41 14.75 14.00
CA ASN A 281 1.19 15.50 13.67
C ASN A 281 1.21 16.16 12.28
N SER A 282 2.38 16.35 11.68
CA SER A 282 2.52 16.88 10.32
C SER A 282 2.95 15.83 9.28
N ALA A 283 3.09 14.58 9.68
CA ALA A 283 3.65 13.52 8.85
C ALA A 283 2.80 13.21 7.61
N TYR A 284 1.47 13.21 7.69
CA TYR A 284 0.62 13.04 6.50
C TYR A 284 0.79 14.17 5.46
N GLY A 285 1.23 15.35 5.90
CA GLY A 285 1.64 16.43 5.00
C GLY A 285 2.77 16.04 4.03
N LEU A 286 3.61 15.05 4.38
CA LEU A 286 4.61 14.50 3.46
C LEU A 286 3.97 13.79 2.27
N ILE A 287 2.94 12.97 2.50
CA ILE A 287 2.23 12.25 1.44
C ILE A 287 1.65 13.24 0.41
N TYR A 288 1.03 14.32 0.88
CA TYR A 288 0.52 15.37 0.01
C TYR A 288 1.63 16.07 -0.79
N ARG A 289 2.78 16.37 -0.16
CA ARG A 289 3.93 16.96 -0.87
C ARG A 289 4.46 16.03 -1.96
N TRP A 290 4.64 14.75 -1.65
CA TRP A 290 5.11 13.74 -2.61
C TRP A 290 4.15 13.59 -3.80
N ARG A 291 2.85 13.54 -3.54
CA ARG A 291 1.83 13.56 -4.60
C ARG A 291 2.01 14.77 -5.52
N ASN A 292 2.10 15.97 -4.95
CA ASN A 292 2.24 17.20 -5.73
C ASN A 292 3.54 17.21 -6.55
N SER A 293 4.64 16.76 -5.96
CA SER A 293 5.92 16.62 -6.64
C SER A 293 5.85 15.72 -7.88
N ILE A 294 5.22 14.54 -7.76
CA ILE A 294 5.02 13.64 -8.91
C ILE A 294 4.13 14.27 -9.97
N VAL A 295 3.03 14.94 -9.58
CA VAL A 295 2.13 15.62 -10.54
C VAL A 295 2.86 16.74 -11.30
N HIS A 296 3.85 17.38 -10.68
CA HIS A 296 4.69 18.40 -11.32
C HIS A 296 5.92 17.84 -12.06
N GLY A 297 6.03 16.51 -12.19
CA GLY A 297 7.08 15.85 -12.98
C GLY A 297 8.44 15.80 -12.29
N GLN A 298 8.49 15.92 -10.95
CA GLN A 298 9.71 15.71 -10.18
C GLN A 298 9.99 14.20 -10.06
N ASN A 299 11.25 13.80 -10.30
CA ASN A 299 11.69 12.39 -10.25
C ASN A 299 11.80 11.90 -8.79
N GLN A 300 10.67 11.67 -8.11
CA GLN A 300 10.63 11.30 -6.69
C GLN A 300 10.04 9.91 -6.40
N ALA A 301 9.69 9.13 -7.43
CA ALA A 301 8.74 8.05 -7.30
C ALA A 301 9.35 6.65 -7.03
N ASP A 302 10.35 6.54 -6.16
CA ASP A 302 10.98 5.23 -5.92
C ASP A 302 10.26 4.46 -4.80
N VAL A 303 10.03 5.05 -3.60
CA VAL A 303 9.38 4.33 -2.48
C VAL A 303 8.22 5.03 -1.79
N GLN A 304 7.99 6.31 -2.10
CA GLN A 304 6.92 7.11 -1.49
C GLN A 304 5.53 6.51 -1.79
N TYR A 305 5.35 5.90 -2.97
CA TYR A 305 4.11 5.19 -3.30
C TYR A 305 3.88 3.99 -2.37
N GLY A 306 4.93 3.30 -1.95
CA GLY A 306 4.87 2.14 -1.05
C GLY A 306 4.21 2.48 0.30
N ILE A 307 4.45 3.69 0.81
CA ILE A 307 3.79 4.21 2.03
C ILE A 307 2.28 4.28 1.83
N SER A 308 1.81 4.81 0.70
CA SER A 308 0.38 4.85 0.36
C SER A 308 -0.21 3.45 0.15
N LEU A 309 0.54 2.53 -0.49
CA LEU A 309 0.11 1.13 -0.64
C LEU A 309 -0.05 0.43 0.70
N ASN A 310 0.86 0.67 1.65
CA ASN A 310 0.79 0.07 2.97
C ASN A 310 -0.42 0.59 3.76
N ILE A 311 -0.79 1.88 3.61
CA ILE A 311 -2.05 2.40 4.17
C ILE A 311 -3.25 1.72 3.52
N ILE A 312 -3.26 1.56 2.18
CA ILE A 312 -4.32 0.84 1.47
C ILE A 312 -4.45 -0.60 2.00
N CYS A 313 -3.33 -1.33 2.12
CA CYS A 313 -3.32 -2.70 2.66
C CYS A 313 -3.90 -2.74 4.07
N MET A 314 -3.46 -1.83 4.95
CA MET A 314 -3.94 -1.73 6.33
C MET A 314 -5.46 -1.56 6.40
N ILE A 315 -6.00 -0.60 5.63
CA ILE A 315 -7.44 -0.33 5.58
C ILE A 315 -8.19 -1.55 5.03
N VAL A 316 -7.74 -2.12 3.90
CA VAL A 316 -8.40 -3.26 3.25
C VAL A 316 -8.46 -4.46 4.21
N TRP A 317 -7.35 -4.83 4.85
CA TRP A 317 -7.32 -5.95 5.79
C TRP A 317 -8.20 -5.71 7.01
N HIS A 318 -8.23 -4.48 7.54
CA HIS A 318 -9.04 -4.14 8.70
C HIS A 318 -10.53 -4.31 8.43
N TYR A 319 -11.06 -3.68 7.37
CA TYR A 319 -12.49 -3.76 7.05
C TYR A 319 -12.91 -5.16 6.62
N PHE A 320 -12.02 -5.90 5.95
CA PHE A 320 -12.32 -7.28 5.57
C PHE A 320 -12.42 -8.22 6.78
N ASP A 321 -11.54 -8.06 7.77
CA ASP A 321 -11.62 -8.81 9.04
C ASP A 321 -12.90 -8.46 9.82
N ALA A 322 -13.22 -7.17 9.91
CA ALA A 322 -14.44 -6.71 10.58
C ALA A 322 -15.71 -7.32 9.95
N ASN A 323 -15.81 -7.33 8.62
CA ASN A 323 -16.96 -7.90 7.91
C ASN A 323 -17.09 -9.41 8.12
N LYS A 324 -15.97 -10.16 8.11
CA LYS A 324 -15.98 -11.59 8.42
C LYS A 324 -16.44 -11.89 9.85
N ARG A 325 -16.01 -11.08 10.82
CA ARG A 325 -16.45 -11.22 12.22
C ARG A 325 -17.95 -10.97 12.36
N ILE A 326 -18.50 -9.98 11.66
CA ILE A 326 -19.93 -9.67 11.64
C ILE A 326 -20.74 -10.81 10.98
N ALA A 327 -20.23 -11.37 9.89
CA ALA A 327 -20.88 -12.48 9.16
C ALA A 327 -20.90 -13.80 9.95
N GLY A 328 -20.12 -13.93 11.04
CA GLY A 328 -20.02 -15.15 11.83
C GLY A 328 -19.27 -16.29 11.12
N ASP A 329 -18.55 -15.99 10.04
CA ASP A 329 -17.90 -16.97 9.14
C ASP A 329 -16.58 -17.55 9.68
N TRP A 330 -16.31 -17.41 10.98
CA TRP A 330 -15.21 -18.11 11.65
C TRP A 330 -15.65 -19.51 12.08
N SER A 331 -15.74 -20.45 11.14
CA SER A 331 -15.66 -21.87 11.51
C SER A 331 -14.19 -22.19 11.83
N ALA A 332 -13.88 -22.16 13.14
CA ALA A 332 -12.57 -22.48 13.71
C ALA A 332 -12.02 -23.86 13.34
#